data_AF-H0EK17-F1
#
_entry.id   AF-H0EK17-F1
#
_cell.length_a   1.000
_cell.length_b   1.000
_cell.length_c   1.000
_cell.angle_alpha   90.00
_cell.angle_beta   90.00
_cell.angle_gamma   90.00
#
_symmetry.space_group_name_H-M   'P 1'
#
loop_
_entity.id
_entity.type
_entity.pdbx_description
1 polymer ?
#
loop_
_entity_poly.entity_id
_entity_poly.type
_entity_poly.pdbx_seq_one_letter_code
_entity_poly.pdbx_strand_id
1 'polypeptide(L)'
;MHSTDETNPLPEKRARWKKCPICWDSVFISETKPVRWYTGQEGPPPREGEDVVLRLVMRQPGSTLALPRDGADVLGKSEDIPWYFAAEVTDYARIMKGSESYMMEQFDHEIAALQRQESEDELMFGEEPQWTRKAMNAVNEAKEKVRGIGDPPAMPKQPTEKKPKRQPIQFTSVNEDAPEIHMPQKKNQYHQILEICTNDI
;
A
#
# COMPACT_ATOMS: atom_id res chain seq x y z
N MET A 1 42.54 -34.85 -10.82
CA MET A 1 41.85 -34.92 -9.52
C MET A 1 40.36 -34.88 -9.82
N HIS A 2 39.63 -35.97 -9.60
CA HIS A 2 38.17 -36.04 -9.74
C HIS A 2 37.56 -35.90 -8.34
N SER A 3 36.70 -34.89 -8.18
CA SER A 3 36.01 -34.59 -6.94
C SER A 3 34.88 -35.60 -6.74
N THR A 4 34.91 -36.32 -5.62
CA THR A 4 33.81 -37.15 -5.16
C THR A 4 32.70 -36.25 -4.62
N ASP A 5 31.72 -35.94 -5.46
CA ASP A 5 30.47 -35.31 -5.04
C ASP A 5 29.40 -36.40 -4.94
N GLU A 6 29.43 -37.17 -3.86
CA GLU A 6 28.47 -38.26 -3.60
C GLU A 6 27.95 -38.18 -2.16
N THR A 7 27.46 -37.01 -1.74
CA THR A 7 26.83 -36.86 -0.41
C THR A 7 25.83 -35.72 -0.33
N ASN A 8 25.04 -35.48 -1.38
CA ASN A 8 23.83 -34.67 -1.25
C ASN A 8 22.60 -35.57 -1.36
N PRO A 9 21.83 -35.80 -0.29
CA PRO A 9 20.61 -36.58 -0.38
C PRO A 9 19.68 -35.91 -1.39
N LEU A 10 19.21 -36.68 -2.38
CA LEU A 10 18.26 -36.20 -3.37
C LEU A 10 17.06 -35.60 -2.63
N PRO A 11 16.68 -34.33 -2.91
CA PRO A 11 15.60 -33.69 -2.18
C PRO A 11 14.34 -34.53 -2.34
N GLU A 12 13.81 -35.02 -1.23
CA GLU A 12 12.56 -35.79 -1.17
C GLU A 12 11.52 -35.08 -2.04
N LYS A 13 10.83 -35.84 -2.90
CA LYS A 13 9.78 -35.31 -3.77
C LYS A 13 8.58 -34.89 -2.92
N ARG A 14 8.70 -33.78 -2.21
CA ARG A 14 7.58 -33.09 -1.56
C ARG A 14 6.55 -32.81 -2.64
N ALA A 15 5.27 -33.01 -2.30
CA ALA A 15 4.18 -32.69 -3.20
C ALA A 15 4.37 -31.27 -3.73
N ARG A 16 4.46 -31.11 -5.05
CA ARG A 16 4.72 -29.84 -5.73
C ARG A 16 3.50 -28.90 -5.71
N TRP A 17 2.55 -29.18 -4.82
CA TRP A 17 1.29 -28.46 -4.68
C TRP A 17 0.85 -28.39 -3.22
N LYS A 18 0.12 -27.33 -2.90
CA LYS A 18 -0.53 -27.09 -1.60
C LYS A 18 -1.98 -26.71 -1.84
N LYS A 19 -2.85 -26.92 -0.85
CA LYS A 19 -4.25 -26.50 -0.92
C LYS A 19 -4.38 -25.08 -0.37
N CYS A 20 -5.04 -24.19 -1.10
CA CYS A 20 -5.30 -22.82 -0.65
C CYS A 20 -6.28 -22.83 0.52
N PRO A 21 -5.99 -22.22 1.68
CA PRO A 21 -6.92 -22.18 2.81
C PRO A 21 -8.14 -21.29 2.56
N ILE A 22 -8.11 -20.43 1.53
CA ILE A 22 -9.18 -19.49 1.19
C ILE A 22 -10.21 -20.14 0.27
N CYS A 23 -9.78 -20.62 -0.90
CA CYS A 23 -10.67 -21.16 -1.93
C CYS A 23 -10.63 -22.69 -2.06
N TRP A 24 -9.75 -23.36 -1.30
CA TRP A 24 -9.61 -24.82 -1.31
C TRP A 24 -9.09 -25.42 -2.64
N ASP A 25 -8.64 -24.57 -3.56
CA ASP A 25 -8.01 -24.96 -4.82
C ASP A 25 -6.57 -25.44 -4.62
N SER A 26 -6.08 -26.25 -5.56
CA SER A 26 -4.69 -26.70 -5.62
C SER A 26 -3.80 -25.62 -6.22
N VAL A 27 -2.76 -25.20 -5.49
CA VAL A 27 -1.76 -24.24 -5.95
C VAL A 27 -0.44 -24.97 -6.17
N PHE A 28 0.09 -24.92 -7.40
CA PHE A 28 1.38 -25.51 -7.75
C PHE A 28 2.51 -24.49 -7.58
N ILE A 29 3.67 -24.94 -7.07
CA ILE A 29 4.84 -24.06 -6.87
C ILE A 29 5.37 -23.51 -8.20
N SER A 30 5.16 -24.20 -9.31
CA SER A 30 5.52 -23.70 -10.65
C SER A 30 4.65 -22.54 -11.15
N GLU A 31 3.47 -22.36 -10.56
CA GLU A 31 2.49 -21.34 -10.95
C GLU A 31 2.51 -20.14 -10.00
N THR A 32 3.25 -20.22 -8.89
CA THR A 32 3.36 -19.11 -7.95
C THR A 32 4.20 -17.99 -8.56
N LYS A 33 3.64 -16.78 -8.55
CA LYS A 33 4.37 -15.56 -8.90
C LYS A 33 4.99 -14.98 -7.64
N PRO A 34 6.20 -14.40 -7.71
CA PRO A 34 6.76 -13.68 -6.58
C PRO A 34 5.83 -12.52 -6.22
N VAL A 35 5.47 -12.45 -4.94
CA VAL A 35 4.65 -11.37 -4.39
C VAL A 35 5.57 -10.37 -3.72
N ARG A 36 5.33 -9.07 -3.97
CA ARG A 36 6.01 -7.99 -3.27
C ARG A 36 5.41 -7.85 -1.88
N TRP A 37 6.25 -7.96 -0.85
CA TRP A 37 5.88 -7.60 0.52
C TRP A 37 6.07 -6.10 0.70
N TYR A 38 5.04 -5.41 1.18
CA TYR A 38 5.14 -4.00 1.56
C TYR A 38 5.53 -3.94 3.03
N THR A 39 6.81 -3.69 3.30
CA THR A 39 7.31 -3.51 4.66
C THR A 39 7.02 -2.09 5.13
N GLY A 40 6.25 -1.93 6.21
CA GLY A 40 6.14 -0.64 6.92
C GLY A 40 4.73 -0.07 7.09
N GLN A 41 3.71 -0.62 6.43
CA GLN A 41 2.31 -0.17 6.59
C GLN A 41 1.42 -1.18 7.33
N GLU A 42 1.69 -2.48 7.25
CA GLU A 42 0.78 -3.52 7.76
C GLU A 42 1.58 -4.68 8.43
N GLY A 43 1.89 -4.52 9.72
CA GLY A 43 2.28 -5.61 10.62
C GLY A 43 3.66 -6.29 10.40
N PRO A 44 4.06 -7.18 11.32
CA PRO A 44 5.22 -8.05 11.13
C PRO A 44 4.99 -9.04 9.97
N PRO A 45 6.06 -9.56 9.34
CA PRO A 45 5.91 -10.58 8.31
C PRO A 45 5.20 -11.82 8.88
N PRO A 46 4.34 -12.49 8.09
CA PRO A 46 3.55 -13.60 8.60
C PRO A 46 4.44 -14.76 9.04
N ARG A 47 4.16 -15.30 10.23
CA ARG A 47 4.86 -16.45 10.83
C ARG A 47 3.90 -17.63 10.98
N GLU A 48 4.46 -18.83 10.98
CA GLU A 48 3.68 -20.05 11.19
C GLU A 48 3.02 -20.02 12.58
N GLY A 49 1.71 -20.25 12.63
CA GLY A 49 0.93 -20.25 13.87
C GLY A 49 0.48 -18.87 14.36
N GLU A 50 0.85 -17.79 13.67
CA GLU A 50 0.39 -16.43 13.97
C GLU A 50 -0.77 -16.02 13.04
N ASP A 51 -1.59 -15.08 13.52
CA ASP A 51 -2.66 -14.49 12.73
C ASP A 51 -2.08 -13.58 11.64
N VAL A 52 -2.72 -13.58 10.47
CA VAL A 52 -2.35 -12.71 9.34
C VAL A 52 -3.44 -11.69 9.08
N VAL A 53 -3.04 -10.42 8.96
CA VAL A 53 -3.95 -9.34 8.58
C VAL A 53 -3.92 -9.23 7.07
N LEU A 54 -5.07 -9.39 6.43
CA LEU A 54 -5.24 -9.23 4.99
C LEU A 54 -6.11 -8.01 4.71
N ARG A 55 -5.66 -7.12 3.83
CA ARG A 55 -6.45 -6.00 3.34
C ARG A 55 -7.19 -6.38 2.06
N LEU A 56 -8.50 -6.12 2.03
CA LEU A 56 -9.33 -6.42 0.87
C LEU A 56 -9.06 -5.39 -0.24
N VAL A 57 -8.52 -5.87 -1.36
CA VAL A 57 -8.31 -5.09 -2.58
C VAL A 57 -9.45 -5.37 -3.55
N MET A 58 -9.95 -4.33 -4.21
CA MET A 58 -10.96 -4.45 -5.25
C MET A 58 -10.51 -3.77 -6.54
N ARG A 59 -10.91 -4.35 -7.67
CA ARG A 59 -10.73 -3.76 -9.00
C ARG A 59 -12.10 -3.39 -9.55
N GLN A 60 -12.29 -2.12 -9.87
CA GLN A 60 -13.53 -1.67 -10.50
C GLN A 60 -13.63 -2.21 -11.93
N PRO A 61 -14.83 -2.64 -12.38
CA PRO A 61 -15.02 -3.05 -13.78
C PRO A 61 -14.59 -1.94 -14.74
N GLY A 62 -13.78 -2.30 -15.74
CA GLY A 62 -13.23 -1.34 -16.71
C GLY A 62 -11.91 -0.68 -16.28
N SER A 63 -11.61 -0.64 -14.97
CA SER A 63 -10.33 -0.10 -14.50
C SER A 63 -9.20 -1.12 -14.59
N THR A 64 -7.95 -0.68 -14.73
CA THR A 64 -6.75 -1.53 -14.60
C THR A 64 -6.16 -1.52 -13.19
N LEU A 65 -6.63 -0.62 -12.32
CA LEU A 65 -6.15 -0.44 -10.97
C LEU A 65 -6.89 -1.36 -9.99
N ALA A 66 -6.12 -2.00 -9.12
CA ALA A 66 -6.64 -2.74 -7.98
C ALA A 66 -6.21 -1.99 -6.72
N LEU A 67 -7.17 -1.37 -6.03
CA LEU A 67 -6.93 -0.55 -4.84
C LEU A 67 -7.59 -1.18 -3.62
N PRO A 68 -7.07 -0.93 -2.41
CA PRO A 68 -7.77 -1.28 -1.18
C PRO A 68 -9.19 -0.73 -1.21
N ARG A 69 -10.16 -1.52 -0.75
CA ARG A 69 -11.57 -1.12 -0.74
C ARG A 69 -11.80 0.22 -0.05
N ASP A 70 -11.03 0.54 0.98
CA ASP A 70 -11.15 1.78 1.76
C ASP A 70 -10.61 3.01 1.00
N GLY A 71 -9.64 2.83 0.10
CA GLY A 71 -9.03 3.89 -0.71
C GLY A 71 -9.53 3.98 -2.15
N ALA A 72 -10.24 2.95 -2.63
CA ALA A 72 -10.69 2.85 -4.02
C ALA A 72 -11.68 3.96 -4.44
N ASP A 73 -12.40 4.55 -3.47
CA ASP A 73 -13.39 5.61 -3.71
C ASP A 73 -12.75 6.99 -3.98
N VAL A 74 -11.44 7.14 -3.74
CA VAL A 74 -10.72 8.42 -3.95
C VAL A 74 -10.52 8.73 -5.43
N LEU A 75 -10.46 7.71 -6.29
CA LEU A 75 -10.34 7.90 -7.74
C LEU A 75 -11.72 8.00 -8.39
N GLY A 76 -11.92 9.03 -9.20
CA GLY A 76 -13.14 9.15 -10.01
C GLY A 76 -13.28 7.96 -10.95
N LYS A 77 -14.52 7.51 -11.19
CA LYS A 77 -14.84 6.34 -12.04
C LYS A 77 -14.28 6.39 -13.47
N SER A 78 -13.78 7.54 -13.92
CA SER A 78 -13.26 7.79 -15.26
C SER A 78 -11.73 7.89 -15.33
N GLU A 79 -11.01 7.81 -14.20
CA GLU A 79 -9.54 7.93 -14.21
C GLU A 79 -8.85 6.58 -13.96
N ASP A 80 -8.34 5.98 -15.04
CA ASP A 80 -7.56 4.73 -14.97
C ASP A 80 -6.09 4.95 -14.58
N ILE A 81 -5.60 6.19 -14.66
CA ILE A 81 -4.23 6.54 -14.31
C ILE A 81 -4.29 7.60 -13.20
N PRO A 82 -3.83 7.27 -11.98
CA PRO A 82 -3.89 8.14 -10.83
C PRO A 82 -2.76 9.16 -10.84
N TRP A 83 -2.94 10.25 -10.12
CA TRP A 83 -1.88 11.24 -9.88
C TRP A 83 -0.82 10.70 -8.91
N TYR A 84 0.43 11.14 -9.05
CA TYR A 84 1.56 10.65 -8.26
C TYR A 84 1.42 10.87 -6.74
N PHE A 85 0.64 11.86 -6.30
CA PHE A 85 0.41 12.17 -4.89
C PHE A 85 -0.86 11.55 -4.31
N ALA A 86 -1.61 10.76 -5.09
CA ALA A 86 -2.82 10.12 -4.59
C ALA A 86 -2.45 9.13 -3.46
N ALA A 87 -2.95 9.40 -2.25
CA ALA A 87 -2.65 8.60 -1.06
C ALA A 87 -3.07 7.13 -1.27
N GLU A 88 -2.26 6.20 -0.75
CA GLU A 88 -2.38 4.75 -0.90
C GLU A 88 -2.18 4.23 -2.33
N VAL A 89 -2.40 5.04 -3.36
CA VAL A 89 -2.34 4.60 -4.76
C VAL A 89 -0.90 4.34 -5.22
N THR A 90 0.08 5.06 -4.69
CA THR A 90 1.50 4.91 -5.03
C THR A 90 2.03 3.50 -4.83
N ASP A 91 1.46 2.78 -3.86
CA ASP A 91 1.92 1.44 -3.53
C ASP A 91 1.34 0.40 -4.50
N TYR A 92 0.13 0.60 -5.01
CA TYR A 92 -0.58 -0.37 -5.85
C TYR A 92 -0.54 -0.04 -7.35
N ALA A 93 -0.34 1.22 -7.72
CA ALA A 93 -0.27 1.65 -9.11
C ALA A 93 1.13 1.46 -9.71
N ARG A 94 1.18 0.99 -10.97
CA ARG A 94 2.43 0.88 -11.73
C ARG A 94 2.70 2.07 -12.63
N ILE A 95 1.66 2.83 -12.95
CA ILE A 95 1.69 3.97 -13.87
C ILE A 95 0.93 5.08 -13.17
N MET A 96 1.51 6.29 -13.16
CA MET A 96 0.95 7.46 -12.51
C MET A 96 1.14 8.70 -13.39
N LYS A 97 0.24 9.67 -13.27
CA LYS A 97 0.36 11.00 -13.89
C LYS A 97 1.28 11.87 -13.01
N GLY A 98 2.35 12.39 -13.60
CA GLY A 98 3.16 13.46 -13.00
C GLY A 98 2.47 14.81 -13.17
N SER A 99 2.60 15.70 -12.16
CA SER A 99 2.23 17.11 -12.35
C SER A 99 3.26 17.82 -13.25
N GLU A 100 2.90 18.96 -13.82
CA GLU A 100 3.85 19.77 -14.59
C GLU A 100 5.06 20.15 -13.74
N SER A 101 4.79 20.66 -12.53
CA SER A 101 5.80 20.98 -11.51
C SER A 101 6.72 19.79 -11.20
N TYR A 102 6.16 18.61 -10.98
CA TYR A 102 6.92 17.39 -10.71
C TYR A 102 7.80 17.02 -11.90
N MET A 103 7.26 17.04 -13.12
CA MET A 103 8.02 16.68 -14.31
C MET A 103 9.17 17.66 -14.56
N MET A 104 8.94 18.96 -14.35
CA MET A 104 9.98 19.98 -14.46
C MET A 104 11.12 19.74 -13.47
N GLU A 105 10.78 19.42 -12.22
CA GLU A 105 11.77 19.08 -11.19
C GLU A 105 12.55 17.81 -11.55
N GLN A 106 11.88 16.76 -12.05
CA GLN A 106 12.56 15.53 -12.48
C GLN A 106 13.56 15.78 -13.61
N PHE A 107 13.23 16.63 -14.59
CA PHE A 107 14.19 17.01 -15.63
C PHE A 107 15.38 17.80 -15.06
N ASP A 108 15.15 18.67 -14.08
CA ASP A 108 16.25 19.40 -13.42
C ASP A 108 17.19 18.46 -12.65
N HIS A 109 16.63 17.46 -11.96
CA HIS A 109 17.43 16.41 -11.31
C HIS A 109 18.22 15.58 -12.33
N GLU A 110 17.62 15.24 -13.47
CA GLU A 110 18.30 14.50 -14.54
C GLU A 110 19.46 15.33 -15.14
N ILE A 111 19.24 16.62 -15.41
CA ILE A 111 20.30 17.52 -15.89
C ILE A 111 21.43 17.61 -14.87
N ALA A 112 21.12 17.78 -13.58
CA ALA A 112 22.14 17.84 -12.54
C ALA A 112 22.93 16.52 -12.42
N ALA A 113 22.26 15.37 -12.55
CA ALA A 113 22.91 14.08 -12.55
C ALA A 113 23.85 13.90 -13.75
N LEU A 114 23.42 14.32 -14.94
CA LEU A 114 24.25 14.30 -16.15
C LEU A 114 25.47 15.22 -16.04
N GLN A 115 25.33 16.41 -15.45
CA GLN A 115 26.45 17.32 -15.19
C GLN A 115 27.45 16.72 -14.20
N ARG A 116 26.95 16.07 -13.15
CA ARG A 116 27.80 15.36 -12.18
C ARG A 116 28.58 14.25 -12.88
N GLN A 117 27.90 13.44 -13.69
CA GLN A 117 28.55 12.38 -14.47
C GLN A 117 29.59 12.94 -15.45
N GLU A 118 29.29 14.05 -16.16
CA GLU A 118 30.26 14.74 -17.03
C GLU A 118 31.54 15.08 -16.28
N SER A 119 31.43 15.69 -15.08
CA SER A 119 32.59 16.06 -14.27
C SER A 119 33.37 14.87 -13.73
N GLU A 120 32.70 13.77 -13.39
CA GLU A 120 33.32 12.54 -12.92
C GLU A 120 34.09 11.86 -14.06
N ASP A 121 33.48 11.77 -15.25
CA ASP A 121 34.09 11.11 -16.41
C ASP A 121 35.28 11.91 -16.96
N GLU A 122 35.18 13.23 -17.01
CA GLU A 122 36.28 14.11 -17.42
C GLU A 122 37.48 13.98 -16.46
N LEU A 123 37.22 13.94 -15.15
CA LEU A 123 38.28 13.81 -14.14
C LEU A 123 38.92 12.42 -14.12
N MET A 124 38.12 11.36 -14.24
CA MET A 124 38.56 9.98 -14.05
C MET A 124 39.14 9.35 -15.33
N PHE A 125 38.58 9.70 -16.50
CA PHE A 125 38.90 9.04 -17.76
C PHE A 125 39.42 10.01 -18.84
N GLY A 126 39.31 11.33 -18.63
CA GLY A 126 39.69 12.33 -19.63
C GLY A 126 38.86 12.23 -20.91
N GLU A 127 37.64 11.70 -20.81
CA GLU A 127 36.74 11.54 -21.94
C GLU A 127 36.12 12.87 -22.38
N GLU A 128 35.94 13.03 -23.69
CA GLU A 128 35.23 14.20 -24.22
C GLU A 128 33.73 14.10 -23.92
N PRO A 129 33.09 15.16 -23.39
CA PRO A 129 31.71 15.12 -22.89
C PRO A 129 30.64 15.21 -23.98
N GLN A 130 30.93 14.76 -25.20
CA GLN A 130 30.05 14.91 -26.36
C GLN A 130 28.68 14.25 -26.15
N TRP A 131 28.64 13.07 -25.53
CA TRP A 131 27.41 12.30 -25.34
C TRP A 131 26.58 12.83 -24.18
N THR A 132 27.23 13.21 -23.07
CA THR A 132 26.62 13.84 -21.91
C THR A 132 25.98 15.17 -22.28
N ARG A 133 26.68 16.02 -23.07
CA ARG A 133 26.12 17.27 -23.58
C ARG A 133 24.96 17.07 -24.54
N LYS A 134 25.05 16.06 -25.42
CA LYS A 134 23.93 15.71 -26.31
C LYS A 134 22.72 15.24 -25.52
N ALA A 135 22.91 14.45 -24.47
CA ALA A 135 21.84 14.01 -23.57
C ALA A 135 21.22 15.21 -22.84
N MET A 136 22.02 16.11 -22.27
CA MET A 136 21.51 17.33 -21.63
C MET A 136 20.67 18.19 -22.57
N ASN A 137 21.08 18.36 -23.83
CA ASN A 137 20.30 19.10 -24.82
C ASN A 137 18.96 18.42 -25.13
N ALA A 138 18.94 17.08 -25.24
CA ALA A 138 17.72 16.32 -25.46
C ALA A 138 16.75 16.43 -24.27
N VAL A 139 17.27 16.40 -23.04
CA VAL A 139 16.48 16.57 -21.81
C VAL A 139 15.90 17.98 -21.72
N ASN A 140 16.69 19.01 -22.06
CA ASN A 140 16.18 20.39 -22.12
C ASN A 140 15.06 20.55 -23.17
N GLU A 141 15.20 19.93 -24.34
CA GLU A 141 14.14 19.94 -25.36
C GLU A 141 12.86 19.25 -24.85
N ALA A 142 13.00 18.12 -24.14
CA ALA A 142 11.87 17.44 -23.51
C ALA A 142 11.22 18.30 -22.40
N LYS A 143 12.03 18.99 -21.59
CA LYS A 143 11.56 19.92 -20.55
C LYS A 143 10.70 21.04 -21.13
N GLU A 144 11.11 21.64 -22.25
CA GLU A 144 10.31 22.68 -22.90
C GLU A 144 8.98 22.14 -23.45
N LYS A 145 8.93 20.89 -23.93
CA LYS A 145 7.70 20.27 -24.45
C LYS A 145 6.66 19.98 -23.37
N VAL A 146 7.09 19.83 -22.12
CA VAL A 146 6.21 19.54 -20.98
C VAL A 146 5.60 20.80 -20.38
N ARG A 147 6.14 21.99 -20.69
CA ARG A 147 5.59 23.26 -20.24
C ARG A 147 4.18 23.47 -20.79
N GLY A 148 3.24 23.81 -19.92
CA GLY A 148 1.85 24.07 -20.26
C GLY A 148 0.92 22.84 -20.27
N ILE A 149 1.38 21.68 -19.79
CA ILE A 149 0.50 20.51 -19.56
C ILE A 149 -0.51 20.78 -18.42
N GLY A 150 -0.17 21.69 -17.49
CA GLY A 150 -1.02 22.09 -16.38
C GLY A 150 -0.84 21.19 -15.16
N ASP A 151 -1.00 21.81 -13.99
CA ASP A 151 -0.97 21.09 -12.72
C ASP A 151 -2.31 20.39 -12.42
N PRO A 152 -2.28 19.27 -11.69
CA PRO A 152 -3.48 18.56 -11.25
C PRO A 152 -4.45 19.47 -10.49
N PRO A 153 -5.75 19.14 -10.49
CA PRO A 153 -6.69 19.80 -9.60
C PRO A 153 -6.24 19.59 -8.14
N ALA A 154 -6.37 20.65 -7.33
CA ALA A 154 -6.06 20.59 -5.91
C ALA A 154 -6.79 19.39 -5.27
N MET A 155 -6.03 18.56 -4.53
CA MET A 155 -6.51 17.30 -3.96
C MET A 155 -7.91 17.43 -3.34
N PRO A 156 -8.87 16.54 -3.66
CA PRO A 156 -10.02 16.39 -2.80
C PRO A 156 -9.50 15.92 -1.43
N LYS A 157 -9.70 16.75 -0.40
CA LYS A 157 -9.40 16.36 0.99
C LYS A 157 -10.15 15.05 1.24
N GLN A 158 -9.45 14.01 1.70
CA GLN A 158 -10.09 12.77 2.14
C GLN A 158 -11.29 13.15 3.02
N PRO A 159 -12.49 12.60 2.75
CA PRO A 159 -13.60 12.80 3.65
C PRO A 159 -13.16 12.28 5.01
N THR A 160 -12.95 13.19 5.97
CA THR A 160 -12.76 12.79 7.36
C THR A 160 -13.92 11.86 7.69
N GLU A 161 -13.61 10.61 8.03
CA GLU A 161 -14.63 9.62 8.36
C GLU A 161 -15.63 10.28 9.32
N LYS A 162 -16.87 10.44 8.86
CA LYS A 162 -17.94 10.91 9.73
C LYS A 162 -18.11 9.80 10.75
N LYS A 163 -17.54 9.98 11.95
CA LYS A 163 -17.78 9.09 13.09
C LYS A 163 -19.27 8.76 13.08
N PRO A 164 -19.67 7.48 12.93
CA PRO A 164 -21.08 7.15 12.87
C PRO A 164 -21.69 7.67 14.17
N LYS A 165 -22.61 8.64 14.06
CA LYS A 165 -23.42 9.06 15.20
C LYS A 165 -24.18 7.81 15.61
N ARG A 166 -23.70 7.12 16.67
CA ARG A 166 -24.44 6.04 17.30
C ARG A 166 -25.85 6.58 17.53
N GLN A 167 -26.83 5.95 16.91
CA GLN A 167 -28.22 6.33 17.17
C GLN A 167 -28.45 6.19 18.68
N PRO A 168 -29.12 7.15 19.33
CA PRO A 168 -29.42 7.02 20.76
C PRO A 168 -30.20 5.72 20.97
N ILE A 169 -29.74 4.89 21.91
CA ILE A 169 -30.47 3.68 22.31
C ILE A 169 -31.82 4.15 22.84
N GLN A 170 -32.90 3.90 22.10
CA GLN A 170 -34.24 4.09 22.62
C GLN A 170 -34.53 2.92 23.55
N PHE A 171 -34.51 3.19 24.85
CA PHE A 171 -35.02 2.25 25.84
C PHE A 171 -36.54 2.28 25.78
N THR A 172 -37.14 1.23 25.24
CA THR A 172 -38.58 0.99 25.39
C THR A 172 -38.84 0.78 26.88
N SER A 173 -39.60 1.67 27.50
CA SER A 173 -40.12 1.44 28.85
C SER A 173 -40.93 0.15 28.84
N VAL A 174 -40.65 -0.71 29.80
CA VAL A 174 -41.30 -2.01 30.01
C VAL A 174 -42.82 -1.81 29.93
N ASN A 175 -43.46 -2.43 28.94
CA ASN A 175 -44.92 -2.55 28.91
C ASN A 175 -45.36 -3.39 30.11
N GLU A 176 -46.38 -2.94 30.84
CA GLU A 176 -46.93 -3.62 32.03
C GLU A 176 -47.60 -4.98 31.71
N ASP A 177 -47.67 -5.40 30.45
CA ASP A 177 -48.35 -6.62 29.99
C ASP A 177 -47.42 -7.65 29.29
N ALA A 178 -46.17 -7.79 29.75
CA ALA A 178 -45.28 -8.87 29.30
C ALA A 178 -45.23 -10.02 30.33
N PRO A 179 -45.50 -11.28 29.95
CA PRO A 179 -45.51 -12.41 30.89
C PRO A 179 -44.12 -12.64 31.50
N GLU A 180 -44.13 -12.78 32.82
CA GLU A 180 -42.96 -12.88 33.70
C GLU A 180 -42.23 -14.22 33.53
N ILE A 181 -41.46 -14.37 32.45
CA ILE A 181 -40.52 -15.47 32.29
C ILE A 181 -39.13 -14.92 32.00
N HIS A 182 -38.27 -15.06 33.01
CA HIS A 182 -36.84 -14.77 33.06
C HIS A 182 -36.45 -13.34 33.49
N MET A 183 -36.49 -13.10 34.80
CA MET A 183 -35.61 -12.12 35.44
C MET A 183 -34.20 -12.71 35.60
N PRO A 184 -33.15 -12.14 34.98
CA PRO A 184 -31.78 -12.46 35.36
C PRO A 184 -31.46 -11.76 36.69
N GLN A 185 -31.13 -12.53 37.73
CA GLN A 185 -30.64 -11.98 38.98
C GLN A 185 -29.31 -11.26 38.75
N LYS A 186 -29.33 -9.93 38.73
CA LYS A 186 -28.11 -9.11 38.80
C LYS A 186 -27.59 -9.14 40.23
N LYS A 187 -26.55 -9.94 40.49
CA LYS A 187 -25.66 -9.71 41.63
C LYS A 187 -24.94 -8.38 41.39
N ASN A 188 -25.18 -7.41 42.27
CA ASN A 188 -24.43 -6.17 42.34
C ASN A 188 -22.96 -6.49 42.66
N GLN A 189 -22.10 -6.40 41.65
CA GLN A 189 -20.65 -6.36 41.83
C GLN A 189 -20.11 -5.09 41.18
N TYR A 190 -20.49 -3.95 41.76
CA TYR A 190 -19.87 -2.64 41.50
C TYR A 190 -19.61 -1.95 42.83
N HIS A 191 -18.65 -2.47 43.59
CA HIS A 191 -18.02 -1.77 44.71
C HIS A 191 -16.56 -2.19 44.79
N GLN A 192 -15.79 -2.03 43.70
CA GLN A 192 -14.31 -2.05 43.79
C GLN A 192 -13.59 -1.49 42.55
N ILE A 193 -13.98 -0.33 42.00
CA ILE A 193 -13.12 0.38 41.00
C ILE A 193 -13.21 1.92 41.17
N LEU A 194 -13.32 2.42 42.40
CA LEU A 194 -13.29 3.87 42.67
C LEU A 194 -12.41 4.28 43.87
N GLU A 195 -11.46 3.43 44.28
CA GLU A 195 -10.58 3.71 45.42
C GLU A 195 -9.08 3.75 45.08
N ILE A 196 -8.70 3.78 43.79
CA ILE A 196 -7.27 3.78 43.39
C ILE A 196 -6.82 5.13 42.76
N CYS A 197 -7.73 6.08 42.50
CA CYS A 197 -7.37 7.35 41.83
C CYS A 197 -7.44 8.61 42.72
N THR A 198 -7.23 8.49 44.03
CA THR A 198 -7.22 9.66 44.93
C THR A 198 -6.09 9.71 45.96
N ASN A 199 -5.03 8.92 45.80
CA ASN A 199 -3.81 9.07 46.62
C ASN A 199 -2.59 9.05 45.72
N ASP A 200 -2.26 10.20 45.14
CA ASP A 200 -0.90 10.60 44.74
C ASP A 200 -0.91 12.13 44.49
N ILE A 201 -0.84 12.88 45.59
CA ILE A 201 -0.32 14.25 45.69
C ILE A 201 0.67 14.25 46.85
#